data_AF-A0A6G8QCE3-F1
#
_entry.id   AF-A0A6G8QCE3-F1
#
_cell.length_a   1.000
_cell.length_b   1.000
_cell.length_c   1.000
_cell.angle_alpha   90.00
_cell.angle_beta   90.00
_cell.angle_gamma   90.00
#
_symmetry.space_group_name_H-M   'P 1'
#
loop_
_entity.id
_entity.type
_entity.pdbx_description
1 polymer ?
#
loop_
_entity_poly.entity_id
_entity_poly.type
_entity_poly.pdbx_seq_one_letter_code
_entity_poly.pdbx_strand_id
1 'polypeptide(L)'
;MTEQSNTGSGSGPLQTERGNTTIADSVVSKISGIAAQEVDGIRMGSGASQTASNLLGSITGGGGGSQTQGVSVEVGQEEAAIDLTLTAEYGKSIPQLAEAVRRNVSNRVESLVGLRVTEVNVTVQNIFFPQQEEEQERQRQIEQQQREQQQQEQQRVQ
;
A
#
# COMPACT_ATOMS: atom_id res chain seq x y z
N MET A 1 33.61 46.08 -6.06
CA MET A 1 32.18 45.69 -6.01
C MET A 1 32.14 44.30 -5.43
N THR A 2 31.64 44.20 -4.21
CA THR A 2 31.70 43.04 -3.33
C THR A 2 30.87 41.88 -3.87
N GLU A 3 31.36 40.68 -3.59
CA GLU A 3 30.79 39.36 -3.87
C GLU A 3 29.36 39.19 -3.34
N GLN A 4 28.58 38.34 -4.00
CA GLN A 4 27.57 37.51 -3.33
C GLN A 4 27.36 36.21 -4.12
N SER A 5 28.11 35.20 -3.70
CA SER A 5 27.89 33.79 -3.97
C SER A 5 26.56 33.34 -3.36
N ASN A 6 25.56 33.04 -4.20
CA ASN A 6 24.35 32.37 -3.78
C ASN A 6 24.60 30.86 -3.66
N THR A 7 25.27 30.45 -2.59
CA THR A 7 25.26 29.05 -2.13
C THR A 7 23.97 28.83 -1.35
N GLY A 8 22.93 28.35 -2.02
CA GLY A 8 21.72 27.84 -1.37
C GLY A 8 22.08 26.63 -0.53
N SER A 9 22.37 26.84 0.75
CA SER A 9 22.63 25.79 1.72
C SER A 9 21.36 24.97 1.95
N GLY A 10 21.52 23.65 1.90
CA GLY A 10 20.45 22.66 1.86
C GLY A 10 19.53 22.67 3.07
N SER A 11 18.29 23.06 2.83
CA SER A 11 17.15 22.63 3.63
C SER A 11 16.11 22.09 2.64
N GLY A 12 15.94 20.77 2.63
CA GLY A 12 14.82 20.13 1.95
C GLY A 12 13.47 20.73 2.39
N PRO A 13 12.35 20.43 1.71
CA PRO A 13 11.05 21.05 1.96
C PRO A 13 10.52 20.82 3.39
N LEU A 14 11.13 19.91 4.15
CA LEU A 14 10.80 19.60 5.54
C LEU A 14 11.56 20.44 6.58
N GLN A 15 12.58 21.19 6.16
CA GLN A 15 13.38 22.07 7.01
C GLN A 15 13.12 23.53 6.67
N THR A 16 12.79 24.32 7.66
CA THR A 16 12.54 25.76 7.52
C THR A 16 13.20 26.52 8.66
N GLU A 17 13.35 27.84 8.51
CA GLU A 17 13.82 28.71 9.60
C GLU A 17 12.93 28.68 10.85
N ARG A 18 11.68 28.19 10.73
CA ARG A 18 10.70 28.11 11.81
C ARG A 18 10.61 26.74 12.48
N GLY A 19 11.32 25.73 11.98
CA GLY A 19 11.30 24.37 12.54
C GLY A 19 11.59 23.27 11.52
N ASN A 20 11.67 22.04 12.04
CA ASN A 20 11.89 20.81 11.27
C ASN A 20 10.66 19.89 11.38
N THR A 21 10.26 19.29 10.26
CA THR A 21 9.20 18.28 10.18
C THR A 21 9.82 16.91 9.95
N THR A 22 9.64 16.00 10.89
CA THR A 22 10.07 14.59 10.71
C THR A 22 8.85 13.72 10.47
N ILE A 23 8.91 12.89 9.43
CA ILE A 23 7.81 12.01 9.03
C ILE A 23 8.18 10.59 9.39
N ALA A 24 7.30 9.92 10.14
CA ALA A 24 7.52 8.55 10.54
C ALA A 24 7.40 7.58 9.35
N ASP A 25 8.20 6.53 9.38
CA ASP A 25 8.26 5.44 8.39
C ASP A 25 6.88 4.82 8.17
N SER A 26 6.10 4.71 9.25
CA SER A 26 4.72 4.20 9.19
C SER A 26 3.77 5.05 8.32
N VAL A 27 4.01 6.36 8.21
CA VAL A 27 3.22 7.25 7.35
C VAL A 27 3.62 7.07 5.90
N VAL A 28 4.93 7.01 5.63
CA VAL A 28 5.47 6.80 4.28
C VAL A 28 5.10 5.40 3.77
N SER A 29 5.13 4.38 4.63
CA SER A 29 4.68 3.01 4.33
C SER A 29 3.20 2.96 3.94
N LYS A 30 2.34 3.72 4.62
CA LYS A 30 0.91 3.81 4.27
C LYS A 30 0.70 4.49 2.91
N ILE A 31 1.35 5.62 2.68
CA ILE A 31 1.25 6.35 1.41
C ILE A 31 1.78 5.50 0.26
N SER A 32 2.91 4.82 0.45
CA SER A 32 3.52 3.95 -0.56
C SER A 32 2.62 2.74 -0.87
N GLY A 33 2.00 2.14 0.14
CA GLY A 33 1.04 1.05 -0.06
C GLY A 33 -0.20 1.47 -0.83
N ILE A 34 -0.78 2.63 -0.49
CA ILE A 34 -1.93 3.20 -1.22
C ILE A 34 -1.52 3.52 -2.66
N ALA A 35 -0.39 4.20 -2.86
CA ALA A 35 0.12 4.55 -4.18
C ALA A 35 0.41 3.31 -5.04
N ALA A 36 0.93 2.22 -4.47
CA ALA A 36 1.13 0.97 -5.21
C ALA A 36 -0.22 0.35 -5.67
N GLN A 37 -1.26 0.45 -4.85
CA GLN A 37 -2.61 -0.07 -5.16
C GLN A 37 -3.37 0.78 -6.19
N GLU A 38 -2.98 2.03 -6.44
CA GLU A 38 -3.58 2.84 -7.50
C GLU A 38 -3.24 2.33 -8.91
N VAL A 39 -2.20 1.50 -9.04
CA VAL A 39 -1.81 0.91 -10.32
C VAL A 39 -2.69 -0.30 -10.62
N ASP A 40 -3.44 -0.20 -11.71
CA ASP A 40 -4.34 -1.26 -12.15
C ASP A 40 -3.62 -2.59 -12.41
N GLY A 41 -4.15 -3.68 -11.87
CA GLY A 41 -3.55 -5.02 -11.94
C GLY A 41 -2.49 -5.32 -10.89
N ILE A 42 -2.38 -4.49 -9.85
CA ILE A 42 -1.53 -4.73 -8.68
C ILE A 42 -2.38 -4.91 -7.43
N ARG A 43 -1.98 -5.85 -6.59
CA ARG A 43 -2.51 -5.99 -5.23
C ARG A 43 -1.37 -6.13 -4.24
N MET A 44 -1.59 -5.58 -3.06
CA MET A 44 -0.67 -5.69 -1.93
C MET A 44 -1.20 -6.70 -0.92
N GLY A 45 -0.31 -7.49 -0.33
CA GLY A 45 -0.66 -8.50 0.67
C GLY A 45 -0.87 -9.91 0.12
N SER A 46 -0.84 -10.89 1.03
CA SER A 46 -1.05 -12.30 0.72
C SER A 46 -2.51 -12.56 0.33
N GLY A 47 -2.69 -13.26 -0.79
CA GLY A 47 -4.00 -13.53 -1.38
C GLY A 47 -5.01 -14.19 -0.42
N ALA A 48 -6.28 -13.87 -0.66
CA ALA A 48 -7.48 -14.65 -0.32
C ALA A 48 -7.93 -14.80 1.16
N SER A 49 -7.35 -14.14 2.17
CA SER A 49 -7.79 -14.35 3.58
C SER A 49 -8.22 -13.11 4.38
N GLN A 50 -8.51 -11.98 3.72
CA GLN A 50 -8.79 -10.73 4.43
C GLN A 50 -10.19 -10.57 5.05
N THR A 51 -11.11 -11.52 4.91
CA THR A 51 -12.41 -11.42 5.62
C THR A 51 -12.42 -12.11 6.98
N ALA A 52 -11.43 -12.93 7.33
CA ALA A 52 -11.38 -13.64 8.61
C ALA A 52 -10.33 -13.10 9.61
N SER A 53 -9.22 -12.51 9.15
CA SER A 53 -8.11 -12.13 10.04
C SER A 53 -8.18 -10.72 10.63
N ASN A 54 -8.99 -9.80 10.08
CA ASN A 54 -9.11 -8.44 10.63
C ASN A 54 -9.90 -8.36 11.95
N LEU A 55 -10.55 -9.45 12.38
CA LEU A 55 -11.22 -9.52 13.70
C LEU A 55 -10.42 -10.29 14.76
N LEU A 56 -9.38 -11.05 14.38
CA LEU A 56 -8.57 -11.82 15.35
C LEU A 56 -7.19 -11.21 15.61
N GLY A 57 -6.66 -10.40 14.68
CA GLY A 57 -5.34 -9.77 14.83
C GLY A 57 -5.26 -8.60 15.82
N SER A 58 -6.40 -8.09 16.31
CA SER A 58 -6.44 -7.01 17.30
C SER A 58 -6.27 -7.49 18.76
N ILE A 59 -6.21 -8.82 19.00
CA ILE A 59 -6.15 -9.40 20.35
C ILE A 59 -4.79 -10.06 20.66
N THR A 60 -3.99 -10.45 19.65
CA THR A 60 -2.68 -11.05 19.90
C THR A 60 -1.59 -9.99 19.83
N GLY A 61 -1.29 -9.36 20.97
CA GLY A 61 -0.19 -8.43 21.15
C GLY A 61 1.18 -9.03 20.87
N GLY A 62 1.56 -9.08 19.59
CA GLY A 62 2.91 -9.39 19.10
C GLY A 62 3.44 -8.20 18.32
N GLY A 63 4.44 -7.52 18.87
CA GLY A 63 4.94 -6.23 18.39
C GLY A 63 5.59 -6.27 17.01
N GLY A 64 5.57 -5.12 16.34
CA GLY A 64 6.40 -4.86 15.17
C GLY A 64 5.76 -3.95 14.14
N GLY A 65 5.59 -2.66 14.48
CA GLY A 65 5.43 -1.58 13.50
C GLY A 65 4.12 -1.54 12.72
N SER A 66 3.58 -0.33 12.56
CA SER A 66 2.48 -0.04 11.62
C SER A 66 2.96 -0.16 10.16
N GLN A 67 3.50 -1.30 9.75
CA GLN A 67 3.81 -1.59 8.35
C GLN A 67 2.54 -2.06 7.65
N THR A 68 2.24 -1.40 6.53
CA THR A 68 1.27 -1.90 5.57
C THR A 68 1.78 -3.26 5.08
N GLN A 69 0.94 -4.30 5.05
CA GLN A 69 1.36 -5.63 4.61
C GLN A 69 2.04 -5.56 3.23
N GLY A 70 3.30 -6.02 3.17
CA GLY A 70 4.10 -6.00 1.94
C GLY A 70 4.78 -4.67 1.61
N VAL A 71 4.90 -3.73 2.55
CA VAL A 71 5.65 -2.48 2.34
C VAL A 71 6.67 -2.29 3.46
N SER A 72 7.96 -2.28 3.11
CA SER A 72 9.03 -1.82 3.99
C SER A 72 9.53 -0.46 3.49
N VAL A 73 9.79 0.45 4.41
CA VAL A 73 10.31 1.78 4.10
C VAL A 73 11.39 2.10 5.10
N GLU A 74 12.47 2.68 4.62
CA GLU A 74 13.50 3.32 5.41
C GLU A 74 13.50 4.82 5.07
N VAL A 75 13.35 5.67 6.08
CA VAL A 75 13.31 7.13 5.90
C VAL A 75 14.55 7.78 6.51
N GLY A 76 15.19 8.64 5.74
CA GLY A 76 16.20 9.57 6.19
C GLY A 76 15.61 10.94 6.54
N GLN A 77 16.47 11.95 6.66
CA GLN A 77 16.03 13.33 6.89
C GLN A 77 15.40 13.97 5.64
N GLU A 78 15.89 13.62 4.44
CA GLU A 78 15.43 14.18 3.17
C GLU A 78 15.11 13.13 2.11
N GLU A 79 15.42 11.86 2.40
CA GLU A 79 15.40 10.76 1.44
C GLU A 79 14.58 9.59 1.97
N ALA A 80 14.04 8.76 1.07
CA ALA A 80 13.33 7.54 1.41
C ALA A 80 13.66 6.40 0.43
N ALA A 81 13.89 5.21 0.98
CA ALA A 81 14.03 3.96 0.23
C ALA A 81 12.81 3.07 0.50
N ILE A 82 12.25 2.47 -0.54
CA ILE A 82 10.96 1.77 -0.47
C ILE A 82 11.10 0.37 -1.09
N ASP A 83 10.75 -0.66 -0.31
CA ASP A 83 10.64 -2.04 -0.78
C ASP A 83 9.16 -2.48 -0.77
N LEU A 84 8.68 -2.92 -1.93
CA LEU A 84 7.31 -3.35 -2.16
C LEU A 84 7.26 -4.83 -2.47
N THR A 85 6.36 -5.55 -1.83
CA THR A 85 5.99 -6.92 -2.15
C THR A 85 4.56 -6.95 -2.66
N LEU A 86 4.38 -7.38 -3.90
CA LEU A 86 3.10 -7.29 -4.60
C LEU A 86 2.70 -8.59 -5.30
N THR A 87 1.41 -8.70 -5.57
CA THR A 87 0.79 -9.74 -6.39
C THR A 87 0.32 -9.10 -7.68
N ALA A 88 0.71 -9.66 -8.82
CA ALA A 88 0.39 -9.12 -10.15
C ALA A 88 -0.79 -9.84 -10.81
N GLU A 89 -1.55 -9.15 -11.64
CA GLU A 89 -2.63 -9.76 -12.43
C GLU A 89 -2.06 -10.62 -13.57
N TYR A 90 -2.62 -11.82 -13.75
CA TYR A 90 -2.30 -12.65 -14.91
C TYR A 90 -2.71 -11.98 -16.23
N GLY A 91 -1.84 -12.07 -17.24
CA GLY A 91 -2.08 -11.49 -18.56
C GLY A 91 -1.54 -10.08 -18.76
N LYS A 92 -1.01 -9.44 -17.70
CA LYS A 92 -0.31 -8.14 -17.79
C LYS A 92 1.21 -8.31 -17.76
N SER A 93 1.92 -7.36 -18.36
CA SER A 93 3.40 -7.37 -18.39
C SER A 93 3.96 -6.95 -17.03
N ILE A 94 4.59 -7.88 -16.32
CA ILE A 94 5.19 -7.63 -15.00
C ILE A 94 6.21 -6.47 -15.03
N PRO A 95 7.13 -6.38 -16.00
CA PRO A 95 8.06 -5.25 -16.06
C PRO A 95 7.36 -3.89 -16.18
N GLN A 96 6.32 -3.80 -17.02
CA GLN A 96 5.55 -2.56 -17.21
C GLN A 96 4.75 -2.19 -15.96
N LEU A 97 4.14 -3.19 -15.30
CA LEU A 97 3.47 -3.00 -14.02
C LEU A 97 4.43 -2.50 -12.95
N ALA A 98 5.59 -3.14 -12.81
CA ALA A 98 6.60 -2.72 -11.84
C ALA A 98 7.11 -1.30 -12.13
N GLU A 99 7.32 -0.93 -13.40
CA GLU A 99 7.68 0.44 -13.79
C GLU A 99 6.57 1.45 -13.46
N ALA A 100 5.30 1.10 -13.72
CA ALA A 100 4.17 1.94 -13.34
C ALA A 100 4.07 2.14 -11.82
N VAL A 101 4.26 1.08 -11.04
CA VAL A 101 4.30 1.13 -9.57
C VAL A 101 5.43 2.04 -9.10
N ARG A 102 6.67 1.86 -9.59
CA ARG A 102 7.81 2.70 -9.22
C ARG A 102 7.52 4.17 -9.45
N ARG A 103 7.06 4.52 -10.66
CA ARG A 103 6.70 5.90 -11.00
C ARG A 103 5.61 6.44 -10.08
N ASN A 104 4.53 5.69 -9.87
CA ASN A 104 3.42 6.20 -9.08
C ASN A 104 3.83 6.41 -7.61
N VAL A 105 4.51 5.43 -7.02
CA VAL A 105 4.97 5.51 -5.63
C VAL A 105 5.97 6.65 -5.45
N SER A 106 6.98 6.77 -6.31
CA SER A 106 7.93 7.90 -6.26
C SER A 106 7.22 9.24 -6.34
N ASN A 107 6.34 9.43 -7.33
CA ASN A 107 5.61 10.69 -7.50
C ASN A 107 4.73 11.02 -6.28
N ARG A 108 4.04 10.02 -5.72
CA ARG A 108 3.15 10.22 -4.57
C ARG A 108 3.91 10.56 -3.31
N VAL A 109 5.01 9.85 -3.03
CA VAL A 109 5.84 10.12 -1.86
C VAL A 109 6.49 11.49 -1.99
N GLU A 110 7.10 11.83 -3.12
CA GLU A 110 7.72 13.14 -3.32
C GLU A 110 6.69 14.28 -3.21
N SER A 111 5.50 14.12 -3.78
CA SER A 111 4.48 15.17 -3.81
C SER A 111 3.72 15.35 -2.48
N LEU A 112 3.48 14.26 -1.74
CA LEU A 112 2.68 14.29 -0.50
C LEU A 112 3.53 14.37 0.76
N VAL A 113 4.73 13.80 0.73
CA VAL A 113 5.61 13.64 1.89
C VAL A 113 6.77 14.63 1.83
N GLY A 114 7.19 15.06 0.64
CA GLY A 114 8.33 15.97 0.48
C GLY A 114 9.70 15.31 0.70
N LEU A 115 9.75 13.97 0.75
CA LEU A 115 11.00 13.21 0.76
C LEU A 115 11.38 12.82 -0.66
N ARG A 116 12.66 12.88 -1.00
CA ARG A 116 13.21 12.41 -2.28
C ARG A 116 13.28 10.89 -2.27
N VAL A 117 12.75 10.23 -3.29
CA VAL A 117 12.81 8.76 -3.35
C VAL A 117 14.10 8.33 -4.05
N THR A 118 14.98 7.66 -3.31
CA THR A 118 16.29 7.19 -3.84
C THR A 118 16.11 5.93 -4.67
N GLU A 119 15.30 5.00 -4.17
CA GLU A 119 15.00 3.74 -4.84
C GLU A 119 13.61 3.19 -4.49
N VAL A 120 13.05 2.46 -5.45
CA VAL A 120 11.82 1.67 -5.27
C VAL A 120 12.07 0.26 -5.78
N ASN A 121 12.23 -0.66 -4.84
CA ASN A 121 12.41 -2.07 -5.10
C ASN A 121 11.05 -2.77 -5.11
N VAL A 122 10.84 -3.62 -6.11
CA VAL A 122 9.56 -4.30 -6.33
C VAL A 122 9.80 -5.80 -6.43
N THR A 123 9.23 -6.54 -5.49
CA THR A 123 9.21 -7.99 -5.43
C THR A 123 7.83 -8.49 -5.81
N VAL A 124 7.73 -9.29 -6.87
CA VAL A 124 6.46 -9.93 -7.27
C VAL A 124 6.41 -11.32 -6.66
N GLN A 125 5.56 -11.49 -5.64
CA GLN A 125 5.50 -12.73 -4.86
C GLN A 125 4.52 -13.74 -5.44
N ASN A 126 3.44 -13.28 -6.09
CA ASN A 126 2.38 -14.14 -6.61
C ASN A 126 1.65 -13.48 -7.80
N ILE A 127 0.81 -14.25 -8.48
CA ILE A 127 -0.11 -13.79 -9.52
C ILE A 127 -1.56 -14.11 -9.15
N PHE A 128 -2.51 -13.27 -9.54
CA PHE A 128 -3.94 -13.53 -9.34
C PHE A 128 -4.71 -13.53 -10.66
N PHE A 129 -5.83 -14.24 -10.67
CA PHE A 129 -6.71 -14.40 -11.82
C PHE A 129 -8.05 -13.72 -11.52
N PRO A 130 -8.33 -12.52 -12.07
CA PRO A 130 -9.50 -11.73 -11.67
C PRO A 130 -10.82 -12.48 -11.92
N GLN A 131 -10.91 -13.21 -13.03
CA GLN A 131 -12.10 -13.98 -13.43
C GLN A 131 -12.50 -15.05 -12.40
N GLN A 132 -11.51 -15.75 -11.82
CA GLN A 132 -11.77 -16.83 -10.86
C GLN A 132 -12.30 -16.28 -9.53
N GLU A 133 -11.88 -15.08 -9.14
CA GLU A 133 -12.31 -14.45 -7.90
C GLU A 133 -13.71 -13.84 -8.01
N GLU A 134 -14.02 -13.20 -9.13
CA GLU A 134 -15.38 -12.70 -9.41
C GLU A 134 -16.42 -13.81 -9.35
N GLU A 135 -16.09 -15.00 -9.86
CA GLU A 135 -16.96 -16.18 -9.78
C GLU A 135 -17.13 -16.66 -8.33
N GLN A 136 -16.05 -16.75 -7.57
CA GLN A 136 -16.10 -17.13 -6.15
C GLN A 136 -16.90 -16.14 -5.30
N GLU A 137 -16.74 -14.83 -5.53
CA GLU A 137 -17.51 -13.80 -4.84
C GLU A 137 -19.00 -13.90 -5.14
N ARG A 138 -19.35 -14.11 -6.41
CA ARG A 138 -20.74 -14.33 -6.83
C ARG A 138 -21.33 -15.55 -6.15
N GLN A 139 -20.59 -16.66 -6.09
CA GLN A 139 -21.01 -17.89 -5.40
C GLN A 139 -21.27 -17.62 -3.90
N ARG A 140 -20.35 -16.93 -3.22
CA ARG A 140 -20.47 -16.59 -1.79
C ARG A 140 -21.68 -15.70 -1.51
N GLN A 141 -21.95 -14.71 -2.38
CA GLN A 141 -23.12 -13.83 -2.23
C GLN A 141 -24.42 -14.62 -2.39
N ILE A 142 -24.50 -15.54 -3.36
CA ILE A 142 -25.67 -16.39 -3.56
C ILE A 142 -25.89 -17.27 -2.32
N GLU A 143 -24.83 -17.89 -1.78
CA GLU A 143 -24.93 -18.71 -0.57
C GLU A 143 -25.36 -17.90 0.66
N GLN A 144 -24.84 -16.68 0.83
CA GLN A 144 -25.25 -15.79 1.93
C GLN A 144 -26.72 -15.40 1.83
N GLN A 145 -27.18 -14.99 0.64
CA GLN A 145 -28.58 -14.64 0.42
C GLN A 145 -29.52 -15.83 0.66
N GLN A 146 -29.12 -17.04 0.27
CA GLN A 146 -29.90 -18.26 0.55
C GLN A 146 -29.96 -18.56 2.05
N ARG A 147 -28.85 -18.41 2.78
CA ARG A 147 -28.82 -18.60 4.23
C ARG A 147 -29.71 -17.59 4.95
N GLU A 148 -29.71 -16.33 4.52
CA GLU A 148 -30.56 -15.28 5.09
C GLU A 148 -32.04 -15.54 4.83
N GLN A 149 -32.40 -15.94 3.61
CA GLN A 149 -33.79 -16.29 3.27
C GLN A 149 -34.30 -17.49 4.07
N GLN A 150 -33.49 -18.54 4.22
CA GLN A 150 -33.84 -19.71 5.03
C GLN A 150 -34.01 -19.39 6.52
N GLN A 151 -33.23 -18.44 7.05
CA GLN A 151 -33.38 -17.99 8.44
C GLN A 151 -34.66 -17.18 8.64
N GLN A 152 -35.01 -16.30 7.69
CA GLN A 152 -36.25 -15.53 7.75
C GLN A 152 -37.49 -16.41 7.61
N GLU A 153 -37.44 -17.44 6.75
CA GLU A 153 -38.54 -18.37 6.57
C GLU A 153 -38.78 -19.25 7.81
N GLN A 154 -37.70 -19.70 8.47
CA GLN A 154 -37.80 -20.43 9.73
C GLN A 154 -38.35 -19.59 10.89
N GLN A 155 -38.10 -18.27 10.91
CA GLN A 155 -38.66 -17.36 11.92
C GLN A 155 -40.15 -17.06 11.69
N ARG A 156 -40.67 -17.24 10.47
CA ARG A 156 -42.09 -16.97 10.14
C ARG A 156 -43.03 -18.13 10.49
N VAL A 157 -42.49 -19.33 10.71
CA VAL A 157 -43.27 -20.58 10.94
C VAL A 157 -43.41 -20.91 12.44
N GLN A 158 -42.80 -20.14 13.35
CA GLN A 158 -43.05 -20.17 14.80
C GLN A 158 -44.02 -19.05 15.21
#